data_AF-A0A0F3R9K8-F1
#
_entry.id   AF-A0A0F3R9K8-F1
#
_cell.length_a   1.000
_cell.length_b   1.000
_cell.length_c   1.000
_cell.angle_alpha   90.00
_cell.angle_beta   90.00
_cell.angle_gamma   90.00
#
_symmetry.space_group_name_H-M   'P 1'
#
loop_
_entity.id
_entity.type
_entity.pdbx_description
1 polymer ?
#
loop_
_entity_poly.entity_id
_entity_poly.type
_entity_poly.pdbx_seq_one_letter_code
_entity_poly.pdbx_strand_id
1 'polypeptide(L)'
;MQEAKDTRMPQAESDQMVEAMNKHNIPVIYTLYKNETHFFLNESNKLSFYAIAERFLAKHLGGRFEPFDNEVLNNSNLVLNGSTPSEKLLEDLLNK
;
A
#
# COMPACT_ATOMS: atom_id res chain seq x y z
N MET A 1 -0.42 5.60 2.75
CA MET A 1 0.78 5.07 2.06
C MET A 1 1.97 5.85 2.59
N GLN A 2 3.14 5.23 2.73
CA GLN A 2 4.33 5.86 3.31
C GLN A 2 5.61 5.47 2.55
N GLU A 3 6.49 6.43 2.33
CA GLU A 3 7.84 6.22 1.82
C GLU A 3 8.85 6.19 2.98
N ALA A 4 9.67 5.14 3.05
CA ALA A 4 10.49 4.87 4.23
C ALA A 4 11.67 5.86 4.41
N LYS A 5 12.12 6.52 3.34
CA LYS A 5 13.24 7.46 3.36
C LYS A 5 12.80 8.93 3.22
N ASP A 6 11.52 9.25 3.40
CA ASP A 6 11.08 10.66 3.44
C ASP A 6 11.52 11.31 4.76
N THR A 7 12.50 12.21 4.69
CA THR A 7 13.03 12.93 5.86
C THR A 7 12.07 14.00 6.39
N ARG A 8 11.00 14.33 5.66
CA ARG A 8 10.05 15.40 6.04
C ARG A 8 8.91 14.85 6.88
N MET A 9 8.62 13.56 6.77
CA MET A 9 7.53 12.89 7.48
C MET A 9 8.03 11.54 8.02
N PRO A 10 8.33 11.44 9.33
CA PRO A 10 8.79 10.18 9.92
C PRO A 10 7.76 9.07 9.72
N GLN A 11 8.23 7.88 9.34
CA GLN A 11 7.39 6.67 9.21
C GLN A 11 6.56 6.38 10.48
N ALA A 12 7.13 6.72 11.65
CA ALA A 12 6.49 6.51 12.95
C ALA A 12 5.11 7.19 13.08
N GLU A 13 4.85 8.29 12.37
CA GLU A 13 3.55 8.95 12.37
C GLU A 13 2.46 8.08 11.72
N SER A 14 2.77 7.51 10.55
CA SER A 14 1.88 6.56 9.87
C SER A 14 1.72 5.27 10.68
N ASP A 15 2.79 4.78 11.29
CA ASP A 15 2.76 3.55 12.09
C ASP A 15 1.86 3.70 13.33
N GLN A 16 1.89 4.85 14.02
CA GLN A 16 1.00 5.15 15.15
C GLN A 16 -0.48 5.11 14.74
N MET A 17 -0.82 5.66 13.58
CA MET A 17 -2.19 5.65 13.07
C MET A 17 -2.64 4.22 12.74
N VAL A 18 -1.79 3.43 12.08
CA VAL A 18 -2.08 2.02 11.77
C VAL A 18 -2.27 1.21 13.06
N GLU A 19 -1.43 1.43 14.07
CA GLU A 19 -1.57 0.79 15.38
C GLU A 19 -2.90 1.15 16.04
N ALA A 20 -3.30 2.41 16.01
CA ALA A 20 -4.58 2.86 16.55
C ALA A 20 -5.77 2.23 15.80
N MET A 21 -5.76 2.20 14.47
CA MET A 21 -6.80 1.56 13.67
C MET A 21 -6.93 0.06 14.01
N ASN A 22 -5.80 -0.64 14.12
CA ASN A 22 -5.77 -2.05 14.52
C ASN A 22 -6.34 -2.26 15.94
N LYS A 23 -5.98 -1.41 16.91
CA LYS A 23 -6.53 -1.47 18.29
C LYS A 23 -8.05 -1.32 18.32
N HIS A 24 -8.61 -0.56 17.39
CA HIS A 24 -10.05 -0.32 17.28
C HIS A 24 -10.76 -1.27 16.30
N ASN A 25 -10.08 -2.30 15.78
CA ASN A 25 -10.59 -3.21 14.76
C ASN A 25 -11.13 -2.50 13.51
N ILE A 26 -10.52 -1.37 13.14
CA ILE A 26 -10.86 -0.64 11.92
C ILE A 26 -9.97 -1.21 10.80
N PRO A 27 -10.54 -1.74 9.71
CA PRO A 27 -9.77 -2.23 8.57
C PRO A 27 -8.85 -1.14 8.02
N VAL A 28 -7.58 -1.50 7.83
CA VAL A 28 -6.56 -0.58 7.31
C VAL A 28 -5.69 -1.31 6.30
N ILE A 29 -5.44 -0.64 5.17
CA ILE A 29 -4.44 -1.04 4.18
C ILE A 29 -3.29 -0.06 4.27
N TYR A 30 -2.13 -0.58 4.66
CA TYR A 30 -0.90 0.18 4.83
C TYR A 30 0.17 -0.34 3.86
N THR A 31 0.61 0.55 2.97
CA THR A 31 1.68 0.29 2.02
C THR A 31 2.93 1.09 2.42
N LEU A 32 4.07 0.40 2.50
CA LEU A 32 5.36 1.00 2.80
C LEU A 32 6.35 0.71 1.68
N TYR A 33 6.88 1.76 1.05
CA TYR A 33 7.90 1.65 0.01
C TYR A 33 9.29 1.88 0.59
N LYS A 34 10.09 0.81 0.68
CA LYS A 34 11.36 0.79 1.45
C LYS A 34 12.48 1.63 0.85
N ASN A 35 12.49 1.81 -0.47
CA ASN A 35 13.59 2.46 -1.18
C ASN A 35 13.27 3.89 -1.64
N GLU A 36 12.04 4.36 -1.46
CA GLU A 36 11.59 5.68 -1.93
C GLU A 36 11.82 6.77 -0.89
N THR A 37 11.99 7.98 -1.43
CA THR A 37 11.98 9.24 -0.67
C THR A 37 10.61 9.89 -0.82
N HIS A 38 10.45 11.20 -0.61
CA HIS A 38 9.17 11.87 -0.79
C HIS A 38 8.49 11.59 -2.15
N PHE A 39 9.29 11.46 -3.21
CA PHE A 39 8.77 11.17 -4.53
C PHE A 39 9.05 9.73 -4.90
N PHE A 40 8.10 9.11 -5.60
CA PHE A 40 8.36 7.90 -6.34
C PHE A 40 9.32 8.19 -7.48
N LEU A 41 10.54 7.66 -7.39
CA LEU A 41 11.51 7.70 -8.48
C LEU A 41 11.49 6.39 -9.28
N ASN A 42 11.21 5.26 -8.65
CA ASN A 42 11.16 3.96 -9.29
C ASN A 42 9.81 3.72 -9.99
N GLU A 43 9.86 3.32 -11.25
CA GLU A 43 8.66 3.08 -12.06
C GLU A 43 7.83 1.90 -11.55
N SER A 44 8.46 0.81 -11.13
CA SER A 44 7.76 -0.36 -10.57
C SER A 44 6.99 0.00 -9.29
N ASN A 45 7.56 0.85 -8.42
CA ASN A 45 6.87 1.35 -7.24
C ASN A 45 5.68 2.25 -7.59
N LYS A 46 5.78 3.08 -8.65
CA LYS A 46 4.65 3.87 -9.15
C LYS A 46 3.54 2.97 -9.66
N LEU A 47 3.88 1.95 -10.45
CA LEU A 47 2.91 1.02 -11.00
C LEU A 47 2.19 0.24 -9.91
N SER A 48 2.92 -0.30 -8.92
CA SER A 48 2.29 -0.97 -7.78
C SER A 48 1.43 -0.01 -6.94
N PHE A 49 1.84 1.26 -6.82
CA PHE A 49 1.04 2.29 -6.15
C PHE A 49 -0.28 2.51 -6.87
N TYR A 50 -0.26 2.73 -8.19
CA TYR A 50 -1.48 2.94 -8.96
C TYR A 50 -2.39 1.71 -8.93
N ALA A 51 -1.83 0.51 -9.10
CA ALA A 51 -2.57 -0.74 -9.02
C ALA A 51 -3.36 -0.89 -7.69
N ILE A 52 -2.68 -0.65 -6.56
CA ILE A 52 -3.32 -0.74 -5.23
C ILE A 52 -4.34 0.39 -5.03
N ALA A 53 -4.01 1.61 -5.44
CA ALA A 53 -4.90 2.76 -5.31
C ALA A 53 -6.18 2.58 -6.14
N GLU A 54 -6.06 2.18 -7.40
CA GLU A 54 -7.20 1.88 -8.28
C GLU A 54 -8.06 0.76 -7.70
N ARG A 55 -7.46 -0.34 -7.25
CA ARG A 55 -8.20 -1.44 -6.63
C ARG A 55 -8.96 -0.99 -5.38
N PHE A 56 -8.31 -0.23 -4.50
CA PHE A 56 -8.91 0.31 -3.29
C PHE A 56 -10.10 1.23 -3.59
N LEU A 57 -9.92 2.17 -4.52
CA LEU A 57 -10.96 3.11 -4.92
C LEU A 57 -12.12 2.40 -5.61
N ALA A 58 -11.84 1.45 -6.51
CA ALA A 58 -12.87 0.64 -7.16
C ALA A 58 -13.72 -0.14 -6.16
N LYS A 59 -13.10 -0.66 -5.07
CA LYS A 59 -13.82 -1.36 -4.00
C LYS A 59 -14.75 -0.44 -3.19
N HIS A 60 -14.29 0.75 -2.82
CA HIS A 60 -15.01 1.61 -1.86
C HIS A 60 -15.86 2.70 -2.50
N LEU A 61 -15.47 3.18 -3.68
CA LEU A 61 -16.17 4.22 -4.44
C LEU A 61 -16.84 3.67 -5.71
N GLY A 62 -16.59 2.40 -6.05
CA GLY A 62 -17.03 1.82 -7.32
C GLY A 62 -16.13 2.24 -8.49
N GLY A 63 -16.44 1.72 -9.67
CA GLY A 63 -15.71 2.01 -10.91
C GLY A 63 -14.87 0.84 -11.41
N ARG A 64 -13.99 1.13 -12.37
CA ARG A 64 -13.08 0.16 -12.98
C ARG A 64 -11.68 0.34 -12.41
N PHE A 65 -10.94 -0.75 -12.34
CA PHE A 65 -9.50 -0.78 -12.09
C PHE A 65 -8.85 -1.63 -13.16
N GLU A 66 -7.59 -1.36 -13.50
CA GLU A 66 -6.84 -2.22 -14.41
C GLU A 66 -6.45 -3.53 -13.70
N PRO A 67 -6.74 -4.71 -14.27
CA PRO A 67 -6.24 -5.97 -13.73
C PRO A 67 -4.70 -5.99 -13.73
N PHE A 68 -4.12 -6.47 -12.64
CA PHE A 68 -2.68 -6.64 -12.49
C PHE A 68 -2.40 -7.98 -11.82
N ASP A 69 -1.20 -8.51 -12.02
CA ASP A 69 -0.76 -9.74 -11.39
C ASP A 69 0.22 -9.48 -10.24
N ASN A 70 0.59 -10.56 -9.55
CA ASN A 70 1.61 -10.50 -8.50
C ASN A 70 2.98 -9.99 -9.00
N GLU A 71 3.27 -10.00 -10.30
CA GLU A 71 4.54 -9.51 -10.82
C GLU A 71 4.68 -8.00 -10.58
N VAL A 72 3.60 -7.24 -10.80
CA VAL A 72 3.54 -5.80 -10.52
C VAL A 72 3.88 -5.50 -9.05
N LEU A 73 3.37 -6.32 -8.13
CA LEU A 73 3.63 -6.17 -6.71
C LEU A 73 5.05 -6.61 -6.33
N ASN A 74 5.51 -7.74 -6.84
CA ASN A 74 6.80 -8.33 -6.51
C ASN A 74 7.99 -7.55 -7.08
N ASN A 75 7.80 -6.85 -8.21
CA ASN A 75 8.82 -6.00 -8.81
C ASN A 75 8.98 -4.65 -8.09
N SER A 76 8.15 -4.36 -7.09
CA SER A 76 8.21 -3.15 -6.28
C SER A 76 8.91 -3.42 -4.93
N ASN A 77 9.37 -2.36 -4.27
CA ASN A 77 9.94 -2.43 -2.91
C ASN A 77 8.85 -2.24 -1.84
N LEU A 78 7.68 -2.79 -2.10
CA LEU A 78 6.48 -2.66 -1.29
C LEU A 78 6.47 -3.67 -0.14
N VAL A 79 6.00 -3.20 1.02
CA VAL A 79 5.48 -4.02 2.10
C VAL A 79 4.00 -3.68 2.30
N LEU A 80 3.16 -4.70 2.39
CA LEU A 80 1.71 -4.57 2.56
C LEU A 80 1.31 -5.06 3.95
N ASN A 81 0.85 -4.15 4.81
CA ASN A 81 0.53 -4.40 6.22
C ASN A 81 1.63 -5.20 6.96
N GLY A 82 2.89 -4.86 6.71
CA GLY A 82 4.05 -5.55 7.31
C GLY A 82 4.42 -6.89 6.66
N SER A 83 3.71 -7.32 5.62
CA SER A 83 3.91 -8.61 4.95
C SER A 83 4.38 -8.47 3.50
N THR A 84 4.86 -9.57 2.92
CA THR A 84 5.15 -9.67 1.48
C THR A 84 3.86 -9.41 0.68
N PRO A 85 3.87 -8.52 -0.31
CA PRO A 85 2.67 -8.19 -1.06
C PRO A 85 2.23 -9.36 -1.94
N SER A 86 0.93 -9.55 -2.07
CA SER A 86 0.31 -10.44 -3.05
C SER A 86 -1.10 -9.97 -3.36
N GLU A 87 -1.63 -10.32 -4.53
CA GLU A 87 -3.02 -10.05 -4.91
C GLU A 87 -3.98 -10.61 -3.86
N LYS A 88 -3.76 -11.86 -3.44
CA LYS A 88 -4.59 -12.50 -2.41
C LYS A 88 -4.58 -11.71 -1.10
N LEU A 89 -3.41 -11.30 -0.62
CA LEU A 89 -3.33 -10.50 0.61
C LEU A 89 -4.07 -9.17 0.46
N LEU A 90 -3.95 -8.51 -0.69
CA LEU A 90 -4.68 -7.28 -0.96
C LEU A 90 -6.20 -7.50 -0.94
N GLU A 91 -6.68 -8.55 -1.59
CA GLU A 91 -8.10 -8.93 -1.55
C GLU A 91 -8.58 -9.23 -0.13
N ASP A 92 -7.81 -10.00 0.64
CA ASP A 92 -8.15 -10.33 2.01
C ASP A 92 -8.25 -9.06 2.87
N LEU A 93 -7.38 -8.08 2.66
CA LEU A 93 -7.43 -6.79 3.36
C LEU A 93 -8.59 -5.90 2.91
N LEU A 94 -8.98 -5.95 1.64
CA LEU A 94 -10.10 -5.18 1.09
C LEU A 94 -11.47 -5.71 1.53
N ASN A 95 -11.54 -6.94 2.02
CA ASN A 95 -12.77 -7.61 2.43
C ASN A 95 -12.91 -7.80 3.95
N LYS A 96 -11.98 -7.24 4.74
CA LYS A 96 -12.11 -7.11 6.20
C LYS A 96 -13.03 -5.97 6.57
#